data_AF-A0A554XEE3-F1
#
_entry.id   AF-A0A554XEE3-F1
#
_cell.length_a   1.000
_cell.length_b   1.000
_cell.length_c   1.000
_cell.angle_alpha   90.00
_cell.angle_beta   90.00
_cell.angle_gamma   90.00
#
_symmetry.space_group_name_H-M   'P 1'
#
loop_
_entity.id
_entity.type
_entity.pdbx_description
1 polymer ?
#
loop_
_entity_poly.entity_id
_entity_poly.type
_entity_poly.pdbx_seq_one_letter_code
_entity_poly.pdbx_strand_id
1 'polypeptide(L)'
;MKSPYGSCGSCASADGRGRAGGFTLIELMIVVAIVAILAAIALPSYERYVKKSRARGASADLVALSLTLENRFQKSLKYPVYTNQNPVGHADFSAWSPAQGSSFTYAVTSDANSYTLTATARDSGWTCTLTLNHKNERNAASSCPILGTW
;
A
#
# COMPACT_ATOMS: atom_id res chain seq x y z
N MET A 1 0.31 48.28 -80.65
CA MET A 1 0.30 49.09 -79.42
C MET A 1 1.03 48.34 -78.33
N LYS A 2 2.03 48.97 -77.71
CA LYS A 2 3.03 48.40 -76.82
C LYS A 2 3.01 49.18 -75.50
N SER A 3 3.27 48.48 -74.39
CA SER A 3 3.64 48.96 -73.02
C SER A 3 2.50 49.39 -72.07
N PRO A 4 2.69 49.51 -70.72
CA PRO A 4 3.84 49.11 -69.85
C PRO A 4 3.50 48.45 -68.47
N TYR A 5 4.52 47.83 -67.86
CA TYR A 5 4.89 47.63 -66.43
C TYR A 5 3.87 47.54 -65.27
N GLY A 6 4.06 46.49 -64.45
CA GLY A 6 3.65 46.41 -63.03
C GLY A 6 4.48 45.36 -62.28
N SER A 7 5.63 45.79 -61.77
CA SER A 7 6.59 45.02 -60.98
C SER A 7 6.16 44.88 -59.51
N CYS A 8 6.65 43.78 -58.92
CA CYS A 8 7.07 43.63 -57.52
C CYS A 8 6.10 42.93 -56.57
N GLY A 9 6.61 41.85 -55.97
CA GLY A 9 5.98 41.16 -54.86
C GLY A 9 6.52 39.76 -54.70
N SER A 10 7.83 39.60 -54.54
CA SER A 10 8.42 38.38 -54.01
C SER A 10 7.84 38.15 -52.61
N CYS A 11 6.81 37.31 -52.51
CA CYS A 11 6.35 36.78 -51.22
C CYS A 11 7.37 35.70 -50.83
N ALA A 12 8.47 36.16 -50.22
CA ALA A 12 9.45 35.31 -49.59
C ALA A 12 8.74 34.38 -48.60
N SER A 13 8.76 33.10 -48.92
CA SER A 13 8.35 32.02 -48.04
C SER A 13 9.26 32.04 -46.81
N ALA A 14 8.79 32.65 -45.73
CA ALA A 14 9.39 32.46 -44.41
C ALA A 14 9.01 31.06 -43.92
N ASP A 15 9.63 30.04 -44.52
CA ASP A 15 9.69 28.69 -43.95
C ASP A 15 10.64 28.75 -42.76
N GLY A 16 10.12 29.30 -41.65
CA GLY A 16 10.72 29.20 -40.33
C GLY A 16 10.64 27.76 -39.86
N ARG A 17 11.45 26.87 -40.47
CA ARG A 17 11.75 25.55 -39.93
C ARG A 17 12.50 25.76 -38.63
N GLY A 18 11.75 25.88 -37.54
CA GLY A 18 12.27 25.64 -36.20
C GLY A 18 13.01 24.31 -36.26
N ARG A 19 14.33 24.36 -36.10
CA ARG A 19 15.16 23.16 -35.97
C ARG A 19 14.61 22.41 -34.77
N ALA A 20 13.82 21.36 -35.02
CA ALA A 20 13.47 20.41 -33.99
C ALA A 20 14.79 19.77 -33.52
N GLY A 21 15.28 20.22 -32.36
CA GLY A 21 16.47 19.67 -31.74
C GLY A 21 16.22 18.20 -31.41
N GLY A 22 16.99 17.30 -32.04
CA GLY A 22 16.99 15.89 -31.67
C GLY A 22 17.87 15.66 -30.44
N PHE A 23 17.45 14.75 -29.57
CA PHE A 23 18.27 14.25 -28.46
C PHE A 23 19.48 13.49 -29.00
N THR A 24 20.64 13.69 -28.38
CA THR A 24 21.84 12.92 -28.70
C THR A 24 21.79 11.53 -28.06
N LEU A 25 22.39 10.52 -28.70
CA LEU A 25 22.50 9.17 -28.11
C LEU A 25 23.27 9.19 -26.78
N ILE A 26 24.25 10.08 -26.66
CA ILE A 26 25.06 10.23 -25.44
C ILE A 26 24.23 10.82 -24.29
N GLU A 27 23.34 11.79 -24.54
CA GLU A 27 22.40 12.28 -23.52
C GLU A 27 21.52 11.17 -23.00
N LEU A 28 20.98 10.35 -23.90
CA LEU A 28 20.10 9.25 -23.50
C LEU A 28 20.85 8.21 -22.65
N MET A 29 22.11 7.89 -22.97
CA MET A 29 22.92 6.98 -22.17
C MET A 29 23.15 7.50 -20.74
N ILE A 30 23.47 8.79 -20.59
CA ILE A 30 23.69 9.40 -19.27
C ILE A 30 22.39 9.43 -18.46
N VAL A 31 21.26 9.80 -19.10
CA VAL A 31 19.95 9.83 -18.44
C VAL A 31 19.57 8.44 -17.92
N VAL A 32 19.72 7.41 -18.74
CA VAL A 32 19.40 6.03 -18.33
C VAL A 32 20.32 5.58 -17.18
N ALA A 33 21.61 5.94 -17.21
CA ALA A 33 22.54 5.63 -16.13
C ALA A 33 22.12 6.27 -14.80
N ILE A 34 21.70 7.53 -14.81
CA ILE A 34 21.23 8.23 -13.60
C ILE A 34 19.93 7.60 -13.08
N VAL A 35 18.96 7.32 -13.97
CA VAL A 35 17.69 6.69 -13.59
C VAL A 35 17.92 5.30 -12.99
N ALA A 36 18.87 4.52 -13.53
CA ALA A 36 19.22 3.20 -12.98
C ALA A 36 19.75 3.29 -11.53
N ILE A 37 20.62 4.26 -11.24
CA ILE A 37 21.15 4.48 -9.88
C ILE A 37 20.02 4.88 -8.92
N LEU A 38 19.14 5.79 -9.34
CA LEU A 38 18.01 6.23 -8.52
C LEU A 38 17.03 5.08 -8.27
N ALA A 39 16.71 4.27 -9.29
CA ALA A 39 15.81 3.14 -9.18
C ALA A 39 16.32 2.08 -8.19
N ALA A 40 17.64 1.82 -8.18
CA ALA A 40 18.26 0.86 -7.26
C ALA A 40 18.03 1.19 -5.78
N ILE A 41 17.94 2.48 -5.43
CA ILE A 41 17.69 2.94 -4.05
C ILE A 41 16.19 3.10 -3.80
N ALA A 42 15.45 3.63 -4.78
CA ALA A 42 14.04 3.98 -4.63
C ALA A 42 13.13 2.75 -4.49
N LEU A 43 13.36 1.69 -5.27
CA LEU A 43 12.51 0.49 -5.27
C LEU A 43 12.42 -0.20 -3.90
N PRO A 44 13.54 -0.59 -3.24
CA PRO A 44 13.45 -1.26 -1.94
C PRO A 44 12.88 -0.35 -0.85
N SER A 45 13.11 0.96 -0.93
CA SER A 45 12.54 1.94 0.00
C SER A 45 11.01 2.04 -0.15
N TYR A 46 10.52 2.10 -1.38
CA TYR A 46 9.10 2.16 -1.68
C TYR A 46 8.36 0.89 -1.23
N GLU A 47 8.93 -0.29 -1.47
CA GLU A 47 8.36 -1.55 -0.98
C GLU A 47 8.23 -1.58 0.55
N ARG A 48 9.25 -1.12 1.27
CA ARG A 48 9.20 -1.01 2.73
C ARG A 48 8.11 -0.04 3.19
N TYR A 49 7.96 1.09 2.51
CA TYR A 49 6.90 2.05 2.81
C TYR A 49 5.50 1.44 2.64
N VAL A 50 5.25 0.75 1.52
CA VAL A 50 3.97 0.07 1.27
C VAL A 50 3.70 -1.01 2.30
N LYS A 51 4.68 -1.87 2.61
CA LYS A 51 4.56 -2.91 3.65
C LYS A 51 4.25 -2.30 5.02
N LYS A 52 4.90 -1.20 5.38
CA LYS A 52 4.64 -0.45 6.63
C LYS A 52 3.23 0.13 6.66
N SER A 53 2.76 0.69 5.55
CA SER A 53 1.39 1.21 5.44
C SER A 53 0.35 0.10 5.63
N ARG A 54 0.54 -1.04 4.96
CA ARG A 54 -0.33 -2.22 5.10
C ARG A 54 -0.33 -2.77 6.53
N ALA A 55 0.84 -2.91 7.15
CA ALA A 55 0.94 -3.36 8.54
C ALA A 55 0.22 -2.41 9.51
N ARG A 56 0.28 -1.09 9.30
CA ARG A 56 -0.48 -0.10 10.07
C ARG A 56 -1.99 -0.22 9.86
N GLY A 57 -2.42 -0.47 8.62
CA GLY A 57 -3.82 -0.75 8.33
C GLY A 57 -4.30 -2.02 9.06
N ALA A 58 -3.48 -3.08 9.04
CA ALA A 58 -3.81 -4.33 9.71
C ALA A 58 -3.88 -4.18 11.25
N SER A 59 -3.00 -3.36 11.85
CA SER A 59 -3.13 -3.02 13.27
C SER A 59 -4.44 -2.30 13.59
N ALA A 60 -4.91 -1.39 12.72
CA ALA A 60 -6.18 -0.73 12.90
C ALA A 60 -7.36 -1.71 12.77
N ASP A 61 -7.28 -2.64 11.81
CA ASP A 61 -8.27 -3.71 11.63
C ASP A 61 -8.36 -4.60 12.88
N LEU A 62 -7.22 -4.93 13.52
CA LEU A 62 -7.19 -5.69 14.77
C LEU A 62 -7.86 -4.95 15.93
N VAL A 63 -7.65 -3.63 16.05
CA VAL A 63 -8.33 -2.80 17.06
C VAL A 63 -9.84 -2.75 16.80
N ALA A 64 -10.25 -2.62 15.54
CA ALA A 64 -11.68 -2.69 15.21
C ALA A 64 -12.28 -4.07 15.56
N LEU A 65 -11.51 -5.14 15.34
CA LEU A 65 -11.93 -6.50 15.68
C LEU A 65 -12.05 -6.70 17.19
N SER A 66 -11.11 -6.17 18.00
CA SER A 66 -11.20 -6.25 19.45
C SER A 66 -12.45 -5.58 19.99
N LEU A 67 -12.84 -4.43 19.43
CA LEU A 67 -14.08 -3.75 19.82
C LEU A 67 -15.33 -4.63 19.62
N THR A 68 -15.35 -5.48 18.59
CA THR A 68 -16.47 -6.41 18.40
C THR A 68 -16.55 -7.46 19.52
N LEU A 69 -15.41 -8.00 19.95
CA LEU A 69 -15.36 -8.98 21.04
C LEU A 69 -15.68 -8.34 22.39
N GLU A 70 -15.17 -7.13 22.65
CA GLU A 70 -15.52 -6.37 23.84
C GLU A 70 -17.02 -6.09 23.93
N ASN A 71 -17.66 -5.70 22.81
CA ASN A 71 -19.11 -5.53 22.76
C ASN A 71 -19.87 -6.83 23.09
N ARG A 72 -19.37 -7.99 22.64
CA ARG A 72 -19.95 -9.30 22.98
C ARG A 72 -19.78 -9.63 24.45
N PHE A 73 -18.62 -9.33 25.03
CA PHE A 73 -18.37 -9.51 26.45
C PHE A 73 -19.32 -8.66 27.31
N GLN A 74 -19.54 -7.40 26.95
CA GLN A 74 -20.49 -6.53 27.66
C GLN A 74 -21.93 -7.08 27.67
N LYS A 75 -22.33 -7.84 26.64
CA LYS A 75 -23.69 -8.41 26.54
C LYS A 75 -23.87 -9.74 27.25
N SER A 76 -22.81 -10.56 27.30
CA SER A 76 -22.92 -11.97 27.71
C SER A 76 -21.98 -12.35 28.85
N LEU A 77 -21.15 -11.41 29.32
CA LEU A 77 -20.15 -11.56 30.37
C LEU A 77 -19.12 -12.69 30.10
N LYS A 78 -19.01 -13.09 28.83
CA LYS A 78 -18.05 -14.09 28.34
C LYS A 78 -17.71 -13.81 26.89
N TYR A 79 -16.51 -14.16 26.47
CA TYR A 79 -16.19 -14.21 25.06
C TYR A 79 -16.71 -15.51 24.44
N PRO A 80 -17.12 -15.49 23.16
CA PRO A 80 -17.33 -16.72 22.39
C PRO A 80 -16.02 -17.49 22.25
N VAL A 81 -16.10 -18.81 22.30
CA VAL A 81 -14.92 -19.69 22.19
C VAL A 81 -14.60 -19.94 20.73
N TYR A 82 -13.39 -19.58 20.30
CA TYR A 82 -12.90 -19.80 18.96
C TYR A 82 -11.50 -20.39 18.98
N THR A 83 -11.24 -21.32 18.06
CA THR A 83 -9.91 -21.90 17.86
C THR A 83 -9.41 -21.51 16.48
N ASN A 84 -8.57 -20.48 16.40
CA ASN A 84 -7.98 -19.98 15.15
C ASN A 84 -9.04 -19.69 14.06
N GLN A 85 -10.15 -19.08 14.45
CA GLN A 85 -11.28 -18.81 13.57
C GLN A 85 -10.96 -17.62 12.67
N ASN A 86 -11.22 -17.75 11.37
CA ASN A 86 -11.20 -16.60 10.46
C ASN A 86 -12.47 -15.76 10.68
N PRO A 87 -12.37 -14.49 11.11
CA PRO A 87 -13.52 -13.63 11.33
C PRO A 87 -14.16 -13.13 10.02
N VAL A 88 -13.42 -13.15 8.90
CA VAL A 88 -13.92 -12.65 7.61
C VAL A 88 -15.06 -13.55 7.11
N GLY A 89 -16.25 -12.96 6.96
CA GLY A 89 -17.46 -13.68 6.51
C GLY A 89 -18.12 -14.57 7.56
N HIS A 90 -17.63 -14.56 8.80
CA HIS A 90 -18.23 -15.31 9.89
C HIS A 90 -19.40 -14.52 10.53
N ALA A 91 -20.52 -15.18 10.80
CA ALA A 91 -21.77 -14.53 11.21
C ALA A 91 -21.60 -13.65 12.48
N ASP A 92 -20.81 -14.12 13.44
CA ASP A 92 -20.57 -13.41 14.69
C ASP A 92 -19.78 -12.11 14.54
N PHE A 93 -19.08 -11.94 13.41
CA PHE A 93 -18.26 -10.79 13.06
C PHE A 93 -18.80 -10.02 11.85
N SER A 94 -20.08 -10.18 11.51
CA SER A 94 -20.72 -9.55 10.34
C SER A 94 -20.62 -8.01 10.29
N ALA A 95 -20.45 -7.36 11.44
CA ALA A 95 -20.26 -5.91 11.55
C ALA A 95 -18.80 -5.45 11.36
N TRP A 96 -17.87 -6.38 11.15
CA TRP A 96 -16.45 -6.11 10.95
C TRP A 96 -15.98 -6.63 9.60
N SER A 97 -15.17 -5.83 8.91
CA SER A 97 -14.49 -6.23 7.69
C SER A 97 -13.12 -5.56 7.65
N PRO A 98 -12.04 -6.31 7.32
CA PRO A 98 -10.71 -5.75 7.32
C PRO A 98 -10.47 -4.88 6.09
N ALA A 99 -9.88 -3.70 6.28
CA ALA A 99 -9.42 -2.86 5.17
C ALA A 99 -8.21 -3.49 4.46
N GLN A 100 -7.38 -4.27 5.18
CA GLN A 100 -6.18 -4.92 4.63
C GLN A 100 -6.39 -6.41 4.31
N GLY A 101 -7.64 -6.86 4.11
CA GLY A 101 -7.97 -8.27 3.84
C GLY A 101 -7.33 -8.88 2.58
N SER A 102 -6.85 -8.07 1.63
CA SER A 102 -6.09 -8.55 0.47
C SER A 102 -4.64 -8.89 0.81
N SER A 103 -4.06 -8.25 1.82
CA SER A 103 -2.66 -8.38 2.22
C SER A 103 -2.49 -9.17 3.52
N PHE A 104 -3.53 -9.28 4.34
CA PHE A 104 -3.49 -9.94 5.65
C PHE A 104 -4.58 -11.02 5.83
N THR A 105 -4.10 -12.14 6.35
CA THR A 105 -4.71 -13.16 7.22
C THR A 105 -5.28 -12.65 8.54
N TYR A 106 -6.54 -12.83 8.92
CA TYR A 106 -6.97 -12.58 10.30
C TYR A 106 -7.43 -13.87 10.97
N ALA A 107 -7.12 -14.00 12.25
CA ALA A 107 -7.53 -15.11 13.07
C ALA A 107 -7.91 -14.66 14.49
N VAL A 108 -8.93 -15.30 15.04
CA VAL A 108 -9.39 -15.13 16.42
C VAL A 108 -9.21 -16.44 17.16
N THR A 109 -8.48 -16.40 18.27
CA THR A 109 -8.43 -17.48 19.25
C THR A 109 -8.91 -16.94 20.58
N SER A 110 -9.93 -17.54 21.16
CA SER A 110 -10.57 -17.05 22.38
C SER A 110 -11.12 -18.18 23.24
N ASP A 111 -11.11 -17.96 24.55
CA ASP A 111 -11.80 -18.75 25.56
C ASP A 111 -12.92 -17.91 26.21
N ALA A 112 -13.50 -18.32 27.33
CA ALA A 112 -14.58 -17.57 27.98
C ALA A 112 -14.14 -16.20 28.54
N ASN A 113 -12.86 -16.04 28.86
CA ASN A 113 -12.30 -14.92 29.63
C ASN A 113 -11.20 -14.16 28.89
N SER A 114 -10.65 -14.74 27.82
CA SER A 114 -9.51 -14.18 27.10
C SER A 114 -9.67 -14.33 25.60
N TYR A 115 -9.05 -13.41 24.85
CA TYR A 115 -8.87 -13.56 23.42
C TYR A 115 -7.47 -13.11 23.00
N THR A 116 -7.04 -13.66 21.88
CA THR A 116 -5.88 -13.24 21.10
C THR A 116 -6.28 -13.14 19.63
N LEU A 117 -6.07 -11.96 19.06
CA LEU A 117 -6.27 -11.67 17.65
C LEU A 117 -4.92 -11.71 16.96
N THR A 118 -4.89 -12.31 15.78
CA THR A 118 -3.68 -12.40 14.97
C THR A 118 -3.95 -11.86 13.58
N ALA A 119 -3.08 -11.00 13.08
CA ALA A 119 -3.00 -10.66 11.66
C ALA A 119 -1.70 -11.20 11.06
N THR A 120 -1.77 -11.99 10.00
CA THR A 120 -0.61 -12.58 9.31
C THR A 120 -0.53 -12.10 7.86
N ALA A 121 0.63 -11.63 7.41
CA ALA A 121 0.80 -11.23 6.02
C ALA A 121 0.62 -12.43 5.06
N ARG A 122 -0.03 -12.20 3.92
CA ARG A 122 -0.28 -13.23 2.89
C ARG A 122 0.89 -13.41 1.90
N ASP A 123 1.78 -12.43 1.83
CA ASP A 123 2.83 -12.37 0.82
C ASP A 123 3.94 -13.41 1.11
N SER A 124 4.30 -14.24 0.13
CA SER A 124 5.30 -15.32 0.26
C SER A 124 6.72 -14.83 0.58
N GLY A 125 7.02 -13.54 0.33
CA GLY A 125 8.31 -12.91 0.59
C GLY A 125 8.35 -12.03 1.86
N TRP A 126 7.29 -12.00 2.66
CA TRP A 126 7.21 -11.15 3.85
C TRP A 126 6.36 -11.78 4.96
N THR A 127 7.02 -12.29 6.01
CA THR A 127 6.38 -12.96 7.14
C THR A 127 6.10 -11.99 8.29
N CYS A 128 5.17 -11.06 8.13
CA CYS A 128 4.76 -10.19 9.24
C CYS A 128 3.57 -10.76 10.01
N THR A 129 3.70 -10.87 11.33
CA THR A 129 2.62 -11.24 12.23
C THR A 129 2.41 -10.16 13.30
N LEU A 130 1.15 -9.77 13.48
CA LEU A 130 0.71 -8.80 14.48
C LEU A 130 -0.25 -9.51 15.43
N THR A 131 -0.12 -9.28 16.73
CA THR A 131 -1.04 -9.81 17.72
C THR A 131 -1.58 -8.72 18.63
N LEU A 132 -2.84 -8.89 19.05
CA LEU A 132 -3.52 -8.04 20.02
C LEU A 132 -4.33 -8.93 20.95
N ASN A 133 -4.14 -8.81 22.25
CA ASN A 133 -4.92 -9.57 23.23
C ASN A 133 -5.94 -8.71 24.01
N HIS A 134 -6.76 -9.37 24.83
CA HIS A 134 -7.75 -8.74 25.72
C HIS A 134 -7.18 -7.75 26.75
N LYS A 135 -5.87 -7.80 27.04
CA LYS A 135 -5.19 -6.83 27.92
C LYS A 135 -4.65 -5.62 27.15
N ASN A 136 -4.95 -5.54 25.85
CA ASN A 136 -4.40 -4.55 24.92
C ASN A 136 -2.85 -4.64 24.81
N GLU A 137 -2.27 -5.81 25.06
CA GLU A 137 -0.88 -6.08 24.71
C GLU A 137 -0.80 -6.32 23.20
N ARG A 138 -0.02 -5.48 22.53
CA ARG A 138 0.13 -5.43 21.08
C ARG A 138 1.54 -5.82 20.72
N ASN A 139 1.69 -6.91 19.98
CA ASN A 139 3.01 -7.36 19.56
C ASN A 139 3.10 -7.38 18.04
N ALA A 140 4.32 -7.16 17.55
CA ALA A 140 4.66 -7.31 16.15
C ALA A 140 5.92 -8.16 16.04
N ALA A 141 5.93 -9.09 15.09
CA ALA A 141 7.15 -9.80 14.74
C ALA A 141 8.22 -8.81 14.25
N SER A 142 9.49 -9.12 14.50
CA SER A 142 10.64 -8.31 14.07
C SER A 142 10.76 -8.15 12.55
N SER A 143 10.10 -9.02 11.79
CA SER A 143 9.93 -8.97 10.33
C SER A 143 8.89 -7.95 9.85
N CYS A 144 8.08 -7.37 10.75
CA CYS A 144 7.15 -6.31 10.42
C CYS A 144 7.89 -4.95 10.38
N PRO A 145 7.76 -4.15 9.32
CA PRO A 145 8.39 -2.82 9.20
C PRO A 145 7.61 -1.76 9.98
N ILE A 146 7.15 -2.08 11.18
CA ILE A 146 6.54 -1.17 12.16
C ILE A 146 7.42 -1.14 13.41
N LEU A 147 7.47 0.00 14.09
CA LEU A 147 8.34 0.16 15.26
C LEU A 147 7.67 -0.46 16.48
N GLY A 148 8.20 -1.60 16.94
CA GLY A 148 7.92 -2.17 18.27
C GLY A 148 6.49 -2.72 18.48
N THR A 149 6.12 -2.82 19.76
CA THR A 149 4.74 -3.00 20.24
C THR A 149 3.96 -1.73 19.88
N TRP A 150 2.94 -1.86 19.05
CA TRP A 150 2.17 -0.76 18.46
C TRP A 150 0.88 -0.48 19.24
#